data_AF-C6PYG5-F1
#
_entry.id   AF-C6PYG5-F1
#
_cell.length_a   1.000
_cell.length_b   1.000
_cell.length_c   1.000
_cell.angle_alpha   90.00
_cell.angle_beta   90.00
_cell.angle_gamma   90.00
#
_symmetry.space_group_name_H-M   'P 1'
#
loop_
_entity.id
_entity.type
_entity.pdbx_description
1 polymer ?
#
loop_
_entity_poly.entity_id
_entity_poly.type
_entity_poly.pdbx_seq_one_letter_code
_entity_poly.pdbx_strand_id
1 'polypeptide(L)'
;MYNSLTDKLLFDYYMIDCRRKESIFSPCPFYLDTKTLNNMKKSAETLDFLIKRIIKNINGNFSDFQEYIKDFKFKQDIINLKIPLSPMFWIRYDAFIRQDGGIFFSEFNYDKPCAQREILVSEYLETHNNLNSGFKDKFIASFKNIINDFFKDHVHETFNIAVLIDPCHLEECHLSFLYKDIMEDSNFHFIAVGPKNLKVVDGNLLAFGKEKIQVILRQFPTEHMDEVCHIEKILDLYNQGKVLIINDPRVIIGQCKSLFAYLWSLIEKQDKRLSEHEREVIKNTLPQTRIFKKIM
;
A
#
# COMPACT_ATOMS: atom_id res chain seq x y z
N MET A 1 -12.44 -29.05 -13.31
CA MET A 1 -11.36 -29.48 -12.40
C MET A 1 -10.06 -29.16 -13.12
N TYR A 2 -9.11 -28.47 -12.47
CA TYR A 2 -7.85 -28.07 -13.12
C TYR A 2 -6.94 -29.28 -13.34
N ASN A 3 -6.18 -29.30 -14.44
CA ASN A 3 -5.28 -30.41 -14.79
C ASN A 3 -3.92 -30.31 -14.07
N SER A 4 -3.57 -29.12 -13.55
CA SER A 4 -2.33 -28.84 -12.82
C SER A 4 -2.47 -27.70 -11.82
N LEU A 5 -1.51 -27.57 -10.89
CA LEU A 5 -1.39 -26.40 -10.02
C LEU A 5 -1.22 -25.13 -10.86
N THR A 6 -0.36 -25.16 -11.89
CA THR A 6 -0.13 -24.04 -12.81
C THR A 6 -1.43 -23.53 -13.43
N ASP A 7 -2.31 -24.43 -13.91
CA ASP A 7 -3.61 -24.02 -14.46
C ASP A 7 -4.46 -23.31 -13.41
N LYS A 8 -4.52 -23.85 -12.20
CA LYS A 8 -5.24 -23.20 -11.10
C LYS A 8 -4.70 -21.80 -10.81
N LEU A 9 -3.38 -21.63 -10.76
CA LEU A 9 -2.75 -20.33 -10.52
C LEU A 9 -3.03 -19.33 -11.65
N LEU A 10 -3.03 -19.79 -12.90
CA LEU A 10 -3.34 -18.96 -14.06
C LEU A 10 -4.80 -18.49 -14.07
N PHE A 11 -5.75 -19.38 -13.76
CA PHE A 11 -7.18 -19.08 -13.85
C PHE A 11 -7.79 -18.50 -12.57
N ASP A 12 -7.49 -19.04 -11.38
CA ASP A 12 -8.10 -18.57 -10.14
C ASP A 12 -7.35 -17.38 -9.52
N TYR A 13 -6.06 -17.24 -9.80
CA TYR A 13 -5.21 -16.18 -9.25
C TYR A 13 -4.71 -15.19 -10.29
N TYR A 14 -5.16 -15.34 -11.55
CA TYR A 14 -4.78 -14.48 -12.66
C TYR A 14 -3.27 -14.35 -12.83
N MET A 15 -2.46 -15.35 -12.46
CA MET A 15 -1.01 -15.31 -12.67
C MET A 15 -0.68 -15.07 -14.15
N ILE A 16 0.39 -14.31 -14.41
CA ILE A 16 0.84 -14.04 -15.77
C ILE A 16 1.55 -15.30 -16.29
N ASP A 17 1.10 -15.82 -17.42
CA ASP A 17 1.82 -16.89 -18.09
C ASP A 17 3.20 -16.40 -18.54
N CYS A 18 4.24 -17.11 -18.13
CA CYS A 18 5.59 -16.80 -18.56
C CYS A 18 6.34 -18.08 -18.90
N ARG A 19 7.31 -17.96 -19.82
CA ARG A 19 8.15 -19.09 -20.27
C ARG A 19 8.93 -19.76 -19.13
N ARG A 20 9.04 -19.10 -17.98
CA ARG A 20 9.78 -19.55 -16.81
C ARG A 20 8.88 -20.07 -15.69
N LYS A 21 7.56 -20.19 -15.87
CA LYS A 21 6.59 -20.52 -14.80
C LYS A 21 6.96 -21.72 -13.93
N GLU A 22 7.54 -22.77 -14.52
CA GLU A 22 8.00 -23.98 -13.81
C GLU A 22 9.36 -23.81 -13.09
N SER A 23 9.98 -22.62 -13.16
CA SER A 23 11.31 -22.32 -12.63
C SER A 23 11.34 -21.17 -11.62
N ILE A 24 10.19 -20.59 -11.28
CA ILE A 24 10.09 -19.40 -10.40
C ILE A 24 9.50 -19.70 -9.02
N PHE A 25 9.11 -20.95 -8.75
CA PHE A 25 8.64 -21.36 -7.43
C PHE A 25 9.57 -22.42 -6.85
N SER A 26 9.76 -22.35 -5.54
CA SER A 26 10.41 -23.45 -4.81
C SER A 26 9.39 -24.58 -4.63
N PRO A 27 9.74 -25.83 -4.96
CA PRO A 27 8.87 -26.98 -4.67
C PRO A 27 8.76 -27.26 -3.17
N CYS A 28 9.59 -26.61 -2.35
CA CYS A 28 9.62 -26.79 -0.91
C CYS A 28 9.32 -25.47 -0.18
N PRO A 29 8.55 -25.52 0.91
CA PRO A 29 8.34 -24.35 1.76
C PRO A 29 9.64 -23.94 2.45
N PHE A 30 9.81 -22.64 2.67
CA PHE A 30 10.85 -22.10 3.53
C PHE A 30 10.27 -21.84 4.93
N TYR A 31 11.04 -22.18 5.96
CA TYR A 31 10.65 -21.99 7.35
C TYR A 31 11.45 -20.87 7.99
N LEU A 32 10.77 -20.12 8.88
CA LEU A 32 11.37 -19.08 9.72
C LEU A 32 11.17 -19.47 11.18
N ASP A 33 12.17 -19.20 12.02
CA ASP A 33 12.03 -19.41 13.45
C ASP A 33 11.10 -18.35 14.07
N THR A 34 10.43 -18.73 15.15
CA THR A 34 9.43 -17.89 15.84
C THR A 34 10.02 -16.59 16.39
N LYS A 35 11.30 -16.58 16.78
CA LYS A 35 11.95 -15.37 17.32
C LYS A 35 12.14 -14.34 16.21
N THR A 36 12.67 -14.75 15.06
CA THR A 36 12.84 -13.90 13.88
C THR A 36 11.50 -13.36 13.40
N LEU A 37 10.47 -14.21 13.27
CA LEU A 37 9.12 -13.80 12.90
C LEU A 37 8.55 -12.73 13.83
N ASN A 38 8.63 -12.96 15.15
CA ASN A 38 8.12 -12.01 16.14
C ASN A 38 8.87 -10.69 16.12
N ASN A 39 10.19 -10.73 15.89
CA ASN A 39 11.00 -9.53 15.75
C ASN A 39 10.59 -8.72 14.50
N MET A 40 10.35 -9.39 13.36
CA MET A 40 9.85 -8.74 12.15
C MET A 40 8.51 -8.06 12.40
N LYS A 41 7.54 -8.80 12.98
CA LYS A 41 6.19 -8.29 13.24
C LYS A 41 6.20 -7.08 14.18
N LYS A 42 6.82 -7.20 15.36
CA LYS A 42 6.83 -6.12 16.36
C LYS A 42 7.56 -4.87 15.87
N SER A 43 8.66 -5.05 15.13
CA SER A 43 9.42 -3.94 14.57
C SER A 43 8.62 -3.24 13.47
N ALA A 44 7.99 -3.99 12.57
CA ALA A 44 7.12 -3.45 11.53
C ALA A 44 5.93 -2.68 12.13
N GLU A 45 5.25 -3.21 13.14
CA GLU A 45 4.15 -2.54 13.84
C GLU A 45 4.59 -1.22 14.50
N THR A 46 5.75 -1.23 15.17
CA THR A 46 6.31 -0.02 15.79
C THR A 46 6.64 1.04 14.74
N LEU A 47 7.30 0.63 13.65
CA LEU A 47 7.66 1.52 12.55
C LEU A 47 6.43 2.06 11.83
N ASP A 48 5.41 1.22 11.59
CA ASP A 48 4.18 1.63 10.93
C ASP A 48 3.43 2.69 11.76
N PHE A 49 3.34 2.51 13.07
CA PHE A 49 2.77 3.51 13.95
C PHE A 49 3.54 4.84 13.90
N LEU A 50 4.87 4.78 13.96
CA LEU A 50 5.73 5.96 13.86
C LEU A 50 5.55 6.68 12.51
N ILE A 51 5.52 5.93 11.41
CA ILE A 51 5.37 6.48 10.06
C ILE A 51 3.99 7.15 9.91
N LYS A 52 2.92 6.48 10.33
CA LYS A 52 1.58 7.08 10.36
C LYS A 52 1.53 8.34 11.21
N ARG A 53 2.24 8.37 12.35
CA ARG A 53 2.36 9.57 13.20
C ARG A 53 3.08 10.70 12.48
N ILE A 54 4.17 10.41 11.77
CA ILE A 54 4.90 11.39 10.95
C ILE A 54 3.98 11.93 9.87
N ILE A 55 3.30 11.05 9.11
CA ILE A 55 2.40 11.43 8.01
C ILE A 55 1.29 12.35 8.52
N LYS A 56 0.60 11.95 9.58
CA LYS A 56 -0.50 12.73 10.17
C LYS A 56 -0.07 14.12 10.65
N ASN A 57 1.20 14.27 11.04
CA ASN A 57 1.74 15.49 11.63
C ASN A 57 2.80 16.17 10.73
N ILE A 58 2.77 15.89 9.42
CA ILE A 58 3.76 16.41 8.46
C ILE A 58 3.73 17.93 8.33
N ASN A 59 2.60 18.58 8.60
CA ASN A 59 2.49 20.05 8.61
C ASN A 59 2.60 20.65 10.02
N GLY A 60 2.94 19.83 11.02
CA GLY A 60 3.07 20.26 12.42
C GLY A 60 4.42 19.82 12.97
N ASN A 61 4.39 18.93 13.96
CA ASN A 61 5.58 18.48 14.70
C ASN A 61 6.66 17.81 13.84
N PHE A 62 6.37 17.39 12.61
CA PHE A 62 7.33 16.78 11.67
C PHE A 62 7.50 17.60 10.38
N SER A 63 7.27 18.91 10.42
CA SER A 63 7.39 19.79 9.25
C SER A 63 8.79 19.85 8.63
N ASP A 64 9.84 19.66 9.42
CA ASP A 64 11.22 19.51 8.98
C ASP A 64 11.45 18.28 8.08
N PHE A 65 10.58 17.26 8.14
CA PHE A 65 10.67 16.13 7.21
C PHE A 65 10.35 16.52 5.76
N GLN A 66 9.61 17.60 5.52
CA GLN A 66 9.24 18.01 4.16
C GLN A 66 10.45 18.32 3.27
N GLU A 67 11.57 18.73 3.86
CA GLU A 67 12.85 18.97 3.19
C GLU A 67 13.50 17.68 2.65
N TYR A 68 13.15 16.53 3.22
CA TYR A 68 13.67 15.22 2.83
C TYR A 68 12.84 14.61 1.68
N ILE A 69 11.61 15.08 1.47
CA ILE A 69 10.70 14.55 0.47
C ILE A 69 11.09 15.15 -0.88
N LYS A 70 11.45 14.31 -1.85
CA LYS A 70 11.70 14.76 -3.24
C LYS A 70 10.47 15.45 -3.81
N ASP A 71 10.68 16.38 -4.72
CA ASP A 71 9.57 17.06 -5.37
C ASP A 71 8.90 16.13 -6.40
N PHE A 72 7.57 16.20 -6.45
CA PHE A 72 6.74 15.48 -7.42
C PHE A 72 5.46 16.29 -7.67
N LYS A 73 4.79 16.04 -8.80
CA LYS A 73 3.60 16.82 -9.17
C LYS A 73 2.46 16.58 -8.16
N PHE A 74 1.78 17.65 -7.76
CA PHE A 74 0.77 17.65 -6.69
C PHE A 74 1.28 17.32 -5.28
N LYS A 75 2.61 17.31 -5.03
CA LYS A 75 3.17 17.10 -3.69
C LYS A 75 2.52 18.00 -2.64
N GLN A 76 2.39 19.28 -2.93
CA GLN A 76 1.81 20.25 -1.99
C GLN A 76 0.32 20.01 -1.78
N ASP A 77 -0.44 19.74 -2.84
CA ASP A 77 -1.87 19.45 -2.73
C ASP A 77 -2.12 18.21 -1.86
N ILE A 78 -1.32 17.16 -2.06
CA ILE A 78 -1.39 15.90 -1.31
C ILE A 78 -1.01 16.11 0.16
N ILE A 79 0.12 16.77 0.44
CA ILE A 79 0.56 17.04 1.82
C ILE A 79 -0.44 17.93 2.57
N ASN A 80 -1.15 18.81 1.85
CA ASN A 80 -2.09 19.75 2.45
C ASN A 80 -3.51 19.22 2.64
N LEU A 81 -3.81 17.99 2.23
CA LEU A 81 -5.09 17.32 2.48
C LEU A 81 -5.45 17.39 3.97
N LYS A 82 -6.67 17.88 4.24
CA LYS A 82 -7.22 18.12 5.59
C LYS A 82 -8.07 16.97 6.11
N ILE A 83 -8.59 16.13 5.21
CA ILE A 83 -9.28 14.91 5.61
C ILE A 83 -8.37 14.04 6.51
N PRO A 84 -8.89 13.39 7.56
CA PRO A 84 -8.08 12.48 8.36
C PRO A 84 -7.36 11.42 7.50
N LEU A 85 -6.17 11.00 7.93
CA LEU A 85 -5.42 9.93 7.27
C LEU A 85 -6.27 8.66 7.25
N SER A 86 -6.57 8.15 6.05
CA SER A 86 -7.29 6.87 5.91
C SER A 86 -6.46 5.73 6.50
N PRO A 87 -7.07 4.68 7.08
CA PRO A 87 -6.34 3.47 7.39
C PRO A 87 -5.64 2.91 6.16
N MET A 88 -4.48 2.29 6.36
CA MET A 88 -3.73 1.63 5.29
C MET A 88 -4.39 0.29 4.99
N PHE A 89 -4.72 0.05 3.72
CA PHE A 89 -5.34 -1.21 3.33
C PHE A 89 -4.32 -2.35 3.28
N TRP A 90 -3.23 -2.14 2.55
CA TRP A 90 -2.14 -3.08 2.35
C TRP A 90 -0.83 -2.31 2.29
N ILE A 91 0.23 -2.83 2.92
CA ILE A 91 1.59 -2.29 2.91
C ILE A 91 2.59 -3.45 2.93
N ARG A 92 3.78 -3.26 2.36
CA ARG A 92 4.81 -4.31 2.31
C ARG A 92 6.14 -3.79 2.83
N TYR A 93 6.79 -4.59 3.68
CA TYR A 93 8.12 -4.33 4.21
C TYR A 93 9.11 -5.32 3.61
N ASP A 94 10.19 -4.80 3.02
CA ASP A 94 11.21 -5.65 2.41
C ASP A 94 12.29 -5.94 3.44
N ALA A 95 12.13 -7.08 4.13
CA ALA A 95 12.91 -7.50 5.28
C ALA A 95 13.97 -8.54 4.93
N PHE A 96 15.10 -8.48 5.64
CA PHE A 96 16.25 -9.37 5.50
C PHE A 96 16.71 -9.87 6.86
N ILE A 97 17.26 -11.09 6.90
CA ILE A 97 17.90 -11.68 8.07
C ILE A 97 19.40 -11.44 7.97
N ARG A 98 20.03 -10.96 9.04
CA ARG A 98 21.47 -10.70 9.08
C ARG A 98 22.26 -11.97 9.37
N GLN A 99 23.49 -12.06 8.86
CA GLN A 99 24.38 -13.21 9.07
C GLN A 99 24.72 -13.43 10.56
N ASP A 100 24.92 -12.34 11.31
CA ASP A 100 25.19 -12.32 12.75
C ASP A 100 23.93 -12.39 13.62
N GLY A 101 22.76 -12.56 12.99
CA GLY A 101 21.46 -12.59 13.65
C GLY A 101 20.78 -11.22 13.72
N GLY A 102 19.46 -11.25 13.89
CA GLY A 102 18.62 -10.05 13.79
C GLY A 102 18.12 -9.81 12.37
N ILE A 103 17.43 -8.69 12.19
CA ILE A 103 16.74 -8.35 10.96
C ILE A 103 17.08 -6.93 10.51
N PHE A 104 16.83 -6.61 9.24
CA PHE A 104 16.73 -5.22 8.81
C PHE A 104 15.69 -5.05 7.71
N PHE A 105 15.14 -3.84 7.60
CA PHE A 105 14.26 -3.45 6.51
C PHE A 105 15.01 -2.57 5.53
N SER A 106 14.93 -2.92 4.25
CA SER A 106 15.55 -2.16 3.16
C SER A 106 14.63 -1.10 2.58
N GLU A 107 13.32 -1.36 2.60
CA GLU A 107 12.31 -0.52 1.97
C GLU A 107 10.94 -0.74 2.63
N PHE A 108 10.14 0.33 2.67
CA PHE A 108 8.74 0.29 3.05
C PHE A 108 7.90 0.67 1.84
N ASN A 109 7.01 -0.20 1.41
CA ASN A 109 6.15 0.00 0.25
C ASN A 109 4.74 0.29 0.75
N TYR A 110 4.42 1.58 0.88
CA TYR A 110 3.12 2.05 1.34
C TYR A 110 2.18 2.45 0.20
N ASP A 111 2.75 2.97 -0.89
CA ASP A 111 2.00 3.66 -1.94
C ASP A 111 1.30 2.69 -2.90
N LYS A 112 2.09 1.77 -3.46
CA LYS A 112 1.63 0.71 -4.35
C LYS A 112 2.35 -0.60 -3.99
N PRO A 113 1.99 -1.24 -2.87
CA PRO A 113 2.54 -2.54 -2.51
C PRO A 113 2.00 -3.61 -3.45
N CYS A 114 2.88 -4.50 -3.90
CA CYS A 114 2.52 -5.74 -4.62
C CYS A 114 2.70 -6.97 -3.72
N ALA A 115 2.69 -8.17 -4.31
CA ALA A 115 2.83 -9.49 -3.67
C ALA A 115 1.57 -10.07 -2.99
N GLN A 116 0.44 -9.35 -2.95
CA GLN A 116 -0.81 -9.84 -2.35
C GLN A 116 -1.35 -11.10 -3.05
N ARG A 117 -1.16 -11.23 -4.37
CA ARG A 117 -1.56 -12.42 -5.13
C ARG A 117 -0.75 -13.63 -4.69
N GLU A 118 0.55 -13.46 -4.56
CA GLU A 118 1.50 -14.48 -4.15
C GLU A 118 1.23 -14.94 -2.71
N ILE A 119 0.81 -14.03 -1.83
CA ILE A 119 0.40 -14.37 -0.46
C ILE A 119 -0.92 -15.16 -0.47
N LEU A 120 -1.91 -14.77 -1.29
CA LEU A 120 -3.15 -15.54 -1.46
C LEU A 120 -2.87 -16.95 -2.00
N VAL A 121 -1.97 -17.07 -2.98
CA VAL A 121 -1.51 -18.37 -3.48
C VAL A 121 -0.80 -19.16 -2.38
N SER A 122 0.07 -18.52 -1.61
CA SER A 122 0.81 -19.18 -0.54
C SER A 122 -0.09 -19.63 0.61
N GLU A 123 -1.20 -18.94 0.88
CA GLU A 123 -2.24 -19.39 1.81
C GLU A 123 -2.90 -20.69 1.33
N TYR A 124 -3.18 -20.79 0.03
CA TYR A 124 -3.76 -21.98 -0.58
C TYR A 124 -2.83 -23.20 -0.55
N LEU A 125 -1.51 -22.99 -0.63
CA LEU A 125 -0.54 -24.07 -0.54
C LEU A 125 -0.46 -24.59 0.90
N GLU A 126 -0.91 -25.81 1.13
CA GLU A 126 -0.91 -26.42 2.47
C GLU A 126 0.52 -26.64 2.96
N THR A 127 0.85 -26.01 4.09
CA THR A 127 2.11 -26.23 4.80
C THR A 127 1.91 -26.12 6.31
N HIS A 128 2.75 -26.81 7.08
CA HIS A 128 2.70 -26.79 8.53
C HIS A 128 2.96 -25.38 9.07
N ASN A 129 2.05 -24.86 9.90
CA ASN A 129 2.10 -23.50 10.44
C ASN A 129 2.23 -22.40 9.38
N ASN A 130 1.45 -22.49 8.30
CA ASN A 130 1.43 -21.48 7.25
C ASN A 130 1.12 -20.07 7.79
N LEU A 131 2.10 -19.16 7.70
CA LEU A 131 1.97 -17.78 8.18
C LEU A 131 0.93 -16.97 7.39
N ASN A 132 0.59 -17.40 6.18
CA ASN A 132 -0.39 -16.75 5.31
C ASN A 132 -1.83 -17.22 5.61
N SER A 133 -2.02 -18.13 6.56
CA SER A 133 -3.35 -18.64 6.91
C SER A 133 -4.28 -17.54 7.40
N GLY A 134 -5.47 -17.47 6.78
CA GLY A 134 -6.49 -16.45 7.01
C GLY A 134 -6.15 -15.09 6.38
N PHE A 135 -5.19 -15.03 5.45
CA PHE A 135 -4.83 -13.79 4.77
C PHE A 135 -5.99 -13.27 3.93
N LYS A 136 -6.60 -14.11 3.08
CA LYS A 136 -7.73 -13.74 2.21
C LYS A 136 -8.86 -13.07 2.99
N ASP A 137 -9.31 -13.70 4.08
CA ASP A 137 -10.42 -13.19 4.88
C ASP A 137 -10.07 -11.86 5.56
N LYS A 138 -8.85 -11.74 6.10
CA LYS A 138 -8.38 -10.48 6.71
C LYS A 138 -8.21 -9.37 5.67
N PHE A 139 -7.75 -9.70 4.48
CA PHE A 139 -7.59 -8.76 3.37
C PHE A 139 -8.96 -8.23 2.95
N ILE A 140 -9.93 -9.10 2.67
CA ILE A 140 -11.30 -8.71 2.32
C ILE A 140 -11.94 -7.90 3.45
N ALA A 141 -11.84 -8.36 4.70
CA ALA A 141 -12.41 -7.66 5.85
C ALA A 141 -11.81 -6.27 6.03
N SER A 142 -10.48 -6.13 5.90
CA SER A 142 -9.78 -4.84 5.98
C SER A 142 -10.31 -3.86 4.94
N PHE A 143 -10.45 -4.30 3.68
CA PHE A 143 -11.01 -3.48 2.61
C PHE A 143 -12.42 -2.97 2.94
N LYS A 144 -13.31 -3.88 3.30
CA LYS A 144 -14.72 -3.57 3.60
C LYS A 144 -14.84 -2.65 4.81
N ASN A 145 -14.06 -2.90 5.87
CA ASN A 145 -14.05 -2.06 7.06
C ASN A 145 -13.61 -0.63 6.74
N ILE A 146 -12.57 -0.44 5.92
CA ILE A 146 -12.10 0.89 5.53
C ILE A 146 -13.20 1.69 4.81
N ILE A 147 -13.91 1.05 3.87
CA ILE A 147 -14.99 1.72 3.13
C ILE A 147 -16.18 2.00 4.04
N ASN A 148 -16.61 1.03 4.85
CA ASN A 148 -17.75 1.17 5.75
C ASN A 148 -17.48 2.23 6.84
N ASP A 149 -16.26 2.32 7.35
CA ASP A 149 -15.88 3.34 8.33
C ASP A 149 -15.87 4.74 7.71
N PHE A 150 -15.39 4.86 6.47
CA PHE A 150 -15.35 6.13 5.74
C PHE A 150 -16.76 6.61 5.36
N PHE A 151 -17.62 5.70 4.91
CA PHE A 151 -19.01 5.96 4.50
C PHE A 151 -20.01 5.42 5.54
N LYS A 152 -19.72 5.59 6.83
CA LYS A 152 -20.52 5.06 7.95
C LYS A 152 -22.00 5.48 7.96
N ASP A 153 -22.34 6.57 7.28
CA ASP A 153 -23.71 7.07 7.15
C ASP A 153 -24.44 6.50 5.91
N HIS A 154 -23.74 5.68 5.11
CA HIS A 154 -24.19 5.10 3.82
C HIS A 154 -23.95 3.58 3.74
N VAL A 155 -23.89 2.86 4.87
CA VAL A 155 -23.51 1.42 4.93
C VAL A 155 -24.45 0.48 4.14
N HIS A 156 -25.64 0.96 3.74
CA HIS A 156 -26.60 0.21 2.95
C HIS A 156 -26.56 0.53 1.45
N GLU A 157 -25.65 1.40 1.00
CA GLU A 157 -25.47 1.71 -0.42
C GLU A 157 -24.52 0.71 -1.10
N THR A 158 -24.71 0.54 -2.41
CA THR A 158 -23.71 -0.13 -3.25
C THR A 158 -22.60 0.86 -3.61
N PHE A 159 -21.35 0.48 -3.34
CA PHE A 159 -20.16 1.25 -3.66
C PHE A 159 -19.56 0.79 -4.98
N ASN A 160 -19.47 1.70 -5.94
CA ASN A 160 -18.68 1.49 -7.15
C ASN A 160 -17.22 1.84 -6.87
N ILE A 161 -16.35 0.87 -7.10
CA ILE A 161 -14.92 0.92 -6.83
C ILE A 161 -14.16 0.93 -8.15
N ALA A 162 -13.51 2.04 -8.44
CA ALA A 162 -12.55 2.15 -9.51
C ALA A 162 -11.21 1.51 -9.08
N VAL A 163 -10.83 0.40 -9.70
CA VAL A 163 -9.46 -0.13 -9.58
C VAL A 163 -8.58 0.60 -10.58
N LEU A 164 -7.84 1.60 -10.10
CA LEU A 164 -6.99 2.45 -10.94
C LEU A 164 -5.67 1.73 -11.24
N ILE A 165 -5.49 1.35 -12.51
CA ILE A 165 -4.35 0.57 -13.01
C ILE A 165 -3.69 1.29 -14.18
N ASP A 166 -2.42 0.95 -14.48
CA ASP A 166 -1.88 1.22 -15.80
C ASP A 166 -2.30 0.08 -16.76
N PRO A 167 -3.10 0.35 -17.81
CA PRO A 167 -3.52 -0.68 -18.75
C PRO A 167 -2.35 -1.30 -19.54
N CYS A 168 -1.19 -0.65 -19.61
CA CYS A 168 0.01 -1.19 -20.25
C CYS A 168 0.78 -2.18 -19.35
N HIS A 169 0.46 -2.25 -18.06
CA HIS A 169 1.08 -3.17 -17.11
C HIS A 169 0.15 -4.36 -16.83
N LEU A 170 0.42 -5.49 -17.51
CA LEU A 170 -0.40 -6.71 -17.44
C LEU A 170 -0.63 -7.21 -16.01
N GLU A 171 0.38 -7.07 -15.14
CA GLU A 171 0.29 -7.54 -13.75
C GLU A 171 -0.82 -6.82 -12.98
N GLU A 172 -0.94 -5.52 -13.14
CA GLU A 172 -1.94 -4.67 -12.50
C GLU A 172 -3.33 -4.93 -13.07
N CYS A 173 -3.42 -5.10 -14.39
CA CYS A 173 -4.65 -5.46 -15.07
C CYS A 173 -5.20 -6.79 -14.53
N HIS A 174 -4.36 -7.81 -14.46
CA HIS A 174 -4.72 -9.12 -13.91
C HIS A 174 -5.10 -9.05 -12.43
N LEU A 175 -4.40 -8.23 -11.65
CA LEU A 175 -4.71 -8.01 -10.25
C LEU A 175 -6.10 -7.38 -10.06
N SER A 176 -6.53 -6.49 -10.96
CA SER A 176 -7.86 -5.88 -10.89
C SER A 176 -8.98 -6.91 -11.00
N PHE A 177 -8.80 -7.94 -11.85
CA PHE A 177 -9.74 -9.05 -11.95
C PHE A 177 -9.71 -9.94 -10.71
N LEU A 178 -8.53 -10.21 -10.14
CA LEU A 178 -8.43 -10.94 -8.88
C LEU A 178 -9.18 -10.22 -7.74
N TYR A 179 -9.01 -8.90 -7.64
CA TYR A 179 -9.74 -8.10 -6.65
C TYR A 179 -11.23 -8.16 -6.82
N LYS A 180 -11.70 -8.05 -8.07
CA LYS A 180 -13.11 -8.22 -8.40
C LYS A 180 -13.60 -9.59 -7.89
N ASP A 181 -12.95 -10.68 -8.28
CA ASP A 181 -13.40 -12.03 -7.95
C ASP A 181 -13.44 -12.34 -6.44
N ILE A 182 -12.52 -11.77 -5.66
CA ILE A 182 -12.44 -12.09 -4.21
C ILE A 182 -13.17 -11.09 -3.32
N MET A 183 -13.42 -9.85 -3.76
CA MET A 183 -14.03 -8.80 -2.94
C MET A 183 -15.41 -8.34 -3.40
N GLU A 184 -15.81 -8.58 -4.65
CA GLU A 184 -17.13 -8.19 -5.16
C GLU A 184 -18.25 -8.98 -4.47
N ASP A 185 -19.31 -8.26 -4.08
CA ASP A 185 -20.56 -8.81 -3.57
C ASP A 185 -21.71 -7.85 -3.89
N SER A 186 -22.87 -7.98 -3.22
CA SER A 186 -24.03 -7.11 -3.45
C SER A 186 -23.79 -5.62 -3.17
N ASN A 187 -22.79 -5.29 -2.35
CA ASN A 187 -22.51 -3.94 -1.86
C ASN A 187 -21.26 -3.33 -2.49
N PHE A 188 -20.38 -4.12 -3.09
CA PHE A 188 -19.10 -3.63 -3.64
C PHE A 188 -18.99 -4.03 -5.11
N HIS A 189 -19.07 -3.07 -6.03
CA HIS A 189 -18.96 -3.30 -7.47
C HIS A 189 -17.61 -2.79 -8.00
N PHE A 190 -16.82 -3.66 -8.64
CA PHE A 190 -15.46 -3.33 -9.08
C PHE A 190 -15.38 -3.04 -10.58
N ILE A 191 -14.74 -1.91 -10.91
CA ILE A 191 -14.56 -1.43 -12.28
C ILE A 191 -13.07 -1.14 -12.51
N ALA A 192 -12.42 -1.89 -13.39
CA ALA A 192 -11.04 -1.59 -13.79
C ALA A 192 -11.01 -0.32 -14.65
N VAL A 193 -10.15 0.63 -14.28
CA VAL A 193 -10.03 1.92 -14.98
C VAL A 193 -8.57 2.31 -15.18
N GLY A 194 -8.27 2.90 -16.34
CA GLY A 194 -7.02 3.61 -16.57
C GLY A 194 -7.11 5.09 -16.18
N PRO A 195 -5.97 5.81 -16.16
CA PRO A 195 -5.89 7.22 -15.77
C PRO A 195 -6.83 8.16 -16.54
N LYS A 196 -7.13 7.81 -17.80
CA LYS A 196 -7.97 8.61 -18.71
C LYS A 196 -9.47 8.32 -18.59
N ASN A 197 -9.86 7.25 -17.88
CA ASN A 197 -11.26 6.82 -17.80
C ASN A 197 -12.03 7.50 -16.66
N LEU A 198 -11.33 8.12 -15.71
CA LEU A 198 -11.92 8.87 -14.59
C LEU A 198 -12.08 10.35 -14.96
N LYS A 199 -13.25 10.93 -14.67
CA LYS A 199 -13.49 12.37 -14.84
C LYS A 199 -14.44 12.88 -13.76
N VAL A 200 -14.15 14.08 -13.25
CA VAL A 200 -15.11 14.81 -12.41
C VAL A 200 -16.06 15.64 -13.28
N VAL A 201 -17.36 15.38 -13.16
CA VAL A 201 -18.46 16.09 -13.84
C VAL A 201 -19.51 16.46 -12.80
N ASP A 202 -19.92 17.72 -12.75
CA ASP A 202 -20.93 18.24 -11.80
C ASP A 202 -20.69 17.81 -10.34
N GLY A 203 -19.43 17.82 -9.91
CA GLY A 203 -19.03 17.45 -8.55
C GLY A 203 -19.08 15.95 -8.23
N ASN A 204 -19.31 15.09 -9.23
CA ASN A 204 -19.28 13.63 -9.09
C ASN A 204 -18.09 13.06 -9.87
N LEU A 205 -17.41 12.07 -9.29
CA LEU A 205 -16.41 11.28 -10.00
C LEU A 205 -17.10 10.20 -10.83
N LEU A 206 -16.86 10.18 -12.14
CA LEU A 206 -17.42 9.22 -13.07
C LEU A 206 -16.32 8.38 -13.73
N ALA A 207 -16.54 7.08 -13.87
CA ALA A 207 -15.79 6.20 -14.77
C ALA A 207 -16.53 6.07 -16.11
N PHE A 208 -15.77 6.14 -17.21
CA PHE A 208 -16.28 6.03 -18.59
C PHE A 208 -17.42 7.03 -18.90
N GLY A 209 -17.50 8.13 -18.14
CA GLY A 209 -18.52 9.16 -18.27
C GLY A 209 -19.93 8.77 -17.81
N LYS A 210 -20.12 7.61 -17.17
CA LYS A 210 -21.43 7.10 -16.77
C LYS A 210 -21.48 6.62 -15.33
N GLU A 211 -20.55 5.75 -14.95
CA GLU A 211 -20.59 5.08 -13.65
C GLU A 211 -20.07 6.01 -12.55
N LYS A 212 -20.93 6.38 -11.59
CA LYS A 212 -20.49 7.17 -10.43
C LYS A 212 -19.60 6.33 -9.53
N ILE A 213 -18.43 6.84 -9.18
CA ILE A 213 -17.42 6.16 -8.36
C ILE A 213 -17.34 6.78 -6.98
N GLN A 214 -17.39 5.94 -5.95
CA GLN A 214 -17.22 6.36 -4.55
C GLN A 214 -15.80 6.05 -4.05
N VAL A 215 -15.18 4.98 -4.55
CA VAL A 215 -13.87 4.51 -4.07
C VAL A 215 -12.91 4.38 -5.24
N ILE A 216 -11.69 4.88 -5.08
CA ILE A 216 -10.54 4.57 -5.95
C ILE A 216 -9.63 3.62 -5.17
N LEU A 217 -9.59 2.35 -5.57
CA LEU A 217 -8.55 1.42 -5.15
C LEU A 217 -7.36 1.54 -6.12
N ARG A 218 -6.32 2.20 -5.66
CA ARG A 218 -5.17 2.61 -6.46
C ARG A 218 -4.12 1.49 -6.52
N GLN A 219 -3.82 1.07 -7.75
CA GLN A 219 -2.65 0.27 -8.13
C GLN A 219 -1.73 1.07 -9.04
N PHE A 220 -1.77 2.39 -8.93
CA PHE A 220 -1.08 3.35 -9.78
C PHE A 220 -0.25 4.31 -8.90
N PRO A 221 1.06 4.50 -9.13
CA PRO A 221 1.91 5.26 -8.20
C PRO A 221 1.47 6.72 -8.02
N THR A 222 1.60 7.26 -6.81
CA THR A 222 1.18 8.64 -6.51
C THR A 222 2.05 9.66 -7.25
N GLU A 223 3.33 9.35 -7.51
CA GLU A 223 4.24 10.20 -8.28
C GLU A 223 3.75 10.44 -9.72
N HIS A 224 2.90 9.55 -10.25
CA HIS A 224 2.35 9.62 -11.61
C HIS A 224 0.87 10.01 -11.64
N MET A 225 0.27 10.40 -10.50
CA MET A 225 -1.14 10.78 -10.44
C MET A 225 -1.51 11.93 -11.37
N ASP A 226 -0.54 12.64 -11.91
CA ASP A 226 -0.76 13.66 -12.91
C ASP A 226 -1.16 13.16 -14.29
N GLU A 227 -1.02 11.87 -14.55
CA GLU A 227 -1.60 11.20 -15.73
C GLU A 227 -3.11 10.98 -15.59
N VAL A 228 -3.65 11.08 -14.37
CA VAL A 228 -5.08 10.90 -14.10
C VAL A 228 -5.85 12.17 -14.48
N CYS A 229 -6.87 11.99 -15.33
CA CYS A 229 -7.76 13.07 -15.72
C CYS A 229 -8.46 13.71 -14.51
N HIS A 230 -8.46 15.04 -14.44
CA HIS A 230 -9.08 15.84 -13.37
C HIS A 230 -8.55 15.53 -11.96
N ILE A 231 -7.28 15.13 -11.81
CA ILE A 231 -6.72 14.74 -10.52
C ILE A 231 -6.87 15.77 -9.40
N GLU A 232 -6.68 17.07 -9.67
CA GLU A 232 -6.88 18.14 -8.68
C GLU A 232 -8.31 18.09 -8.11
N LYS A 233 -9.32 17.96 -8.98
CA LYS A 233 -10.72 17.85 -8.57
C LYS A 233 -11.01 16.55 -7.84
N ILE A 234 -10.31 15.46 -8.17
CA ILE A 234 -10.42 14.18 -7.45
C ILE A 234 -9.86 14.33 -6.04
N LEU A 235 -8.71 15.00 -5.87
CA LEU A 235 -8.13 15.31 -4.57
C LEU A 235 -9.06 16.22 -3.76
N ASP A 236 -9.73 17.19 -4.39
CA ASP A 236 -10.75 18.02 -3.73
C ASP A 236 -11.95 17.20 -3.23
N LEU A 237 -12.47 16.29 -4.06
CA LEU A 237 -13.55 15.39 -3.65
C LEU A 237 -13.12 14.46 -2.52
N TYR A 238 -11.89 13.96 -2.56
CA TYR A 238 -11.30 13.18 -1.48
C TYR A 238 -11.20 14.00 -0.20
N ASN A 239 -10.70 15.23 -0.28
CA ASN A 239 -10.57 16.13 0.86
C ASN A 239 -11.92 16.52 1.48
N GLN A 240 -12.99 16.55 0.67
CA GLN A 240 -14.37 16.79 1.09
C GLN A 240 -15.05 15.53 1.67
N GLY A 241 -14.42 14.36 1.65
CA GLY A 241 -15.01 13.10 2.10
C GLY A 241 -16.05 12.50 1.13
N LYS A 242 -16.11 12.97 -0.13
CA LYS A 242 -17.09 12.50 -1.12
C LYS A 242 -16.61 11.29 -1.92
N VAL A 243 -15.30 11.14 -2.04
CA VAL A 243 -14.62 10.01 -2.67
C VAL A 243 -13.59 9.50 -1.67
N LEU A 244 -13.34 8.20 -1.65
CA LEU A 244 -12.26 7.58 -0.88
C LEU A 244 -11.15 7.11 -1.83
N ILE A 245 -9.90 7.46 -1.53
CA ILE A 245 -8.72 6.96 -2.25
C ILE A 245 -7.95 6.00 -1.34
N ILE A 246 -7.73 4.77 -1.80
CA ILE A 246 -7.03 3.70 -1.07
C ILE A 246 -5.83 3.23 -1.90
N ASN A 247 -4.59 3.21 -1.40
CA ASN A 247 -4.15 3.87 -0.17
C ASN A 247 -4.17 5.39 -0.32
N ASP A 248 -4.30 6.09 0.82
CA ASP A 248 -4.26 7.55 0.91
C ASP A 248 -3.04 8.12 0.16
N PRO A 249 -3.18 9.13 -0.71
CA PRO A 249 -2.04 9.67 -1.47
C PRO A 249 -0.88 10.15 -0.61
N ARG A 250 -1.12 10.54 0.64
CA ARG A 250 -0.06 11.01 1.55
C ARG A 250 0.94 9.93 1.91
N VAL A 251 0.62 8.65 1.70
CA VAL A 251 1.47 7.52 2.14
C VAL A 251 2.75 7.40 1.32
N ILE A 252 2.81 8.05 0.16
CA ILE A 252 4.03 8.23 -0.64
C ILE A 252 5.21 8.75 0.21
N ILE A 253 4.94 9.55 1.23
CA ILE A 253 5.99 10.11 2.10
C ILE A 253 6.53 9.06 3.08
N GLY A 254 5.73 8.04 3.41
CA GLY A 254 6.13 6.91 4.25
C GLY A 254 7.03 5.90 3.53
N GLN A 255 6.98 5.84 2.19
CA GLN A 255 7.84 4.96 1.40
C GLN A 255 9.16 5.60 0.95
N CYS A 256 9.30 6.93 1.05
CA CYS A 256 10.48 7.58 0.50
C CYS A 256 11.75 7.11 1.24
N LYS A 257 12.78 6.69 0.50
CA LYS A 257 14.05 6.20 1.09
C LYS A 257 14.76 7.26 1.94
N SER A 258 14.46 8.54 1.73
CA SER A 258 14.94 9.65 2.57
C SER A 258 14.33 9.68 3.97
N LEU A 259 13.22 8.97 4.21
CA LEU A 259 12.67 8.74 5.55
C LEU A 259 13.72 8.10 6.47
N PHE A 260 14.53 7.16 5.97
CA PHE A 260 15.54 6.50 6.80
C PHE A 260 16.58 7.51 7.26
N ALA A 261 17.04 8.38 6.35
CA ALA A 261 17.97 9.45 6.70
C ALA A 261 17.37 10.43 7.71
N TYR A 262 16.08 10.76 7.55
CA TYR A 262 15.38 11.62 8.49
C TYR A 262 15.31 11.01 9.90
N LEU A 263 14.90 9.74 10.01
CA LEU A 263 14.82 9.00 11.27
C LEU A 263 16.19 8.92 11.95
N TRP A 264 17.26 8.62 11.20
CA TRP A 264 18.62 8.64 11.75
C TRP A 264 19.05 10.03 12.22
N SER A 265 18.65 11.10 11.54
CA SER A 265 18.93 12.47 12.03
C SER A 265 18.24 12.76 13.37
N LEU A 266 17.03 12.23 13.59
CA LEU A 266 16.32 12.35 14.88
C LEU A 266 17.00 11.54 15.99
N ILE A 267 17.59 10.39 15.64
CA ILE A 267 18.39 9.58 16.57
C ILE A 267 19.64 10.34 17.00
N GLU A 268 20.41 10.86 16.04
CA GLU A 268 21.67 11.57 16.29
C GLU A 268 21.47 12.84 17.13
N LYS A 269 20.37 13.56 16.89
CA LYS A 269 19.99 14.76 17.65
C LYS A 269 19.36 14.46 19.01
N GLN A 270 19.14 13.18 19.36
CA GLN A 270 18.38 12.78 20.55
C GLN A 270 16.99 13.45 20.63
N ASP A 271 16.32 13.57 19.49
CA ASP A 271 15.10 14.36 19.34
C ASP A 271 13.91 13.75 20.10
N LYS A 272 13.30 14.53 21.01
CA LYS A 272 12.22 14.06 21.91
C LYS A 272 10.94 13.58 21.21
N ARG A 273 10.81 13.80 19.90
CA ARG A 273 9.69 13.27 19.10
C ARG A 273 9.74 11.75 18.91
N LEU A 274 10.86 11.11 19.23
CA LEU A 274 11.01 9.66 19.28
C LEU A 274 11.05 9.17 20.74
N SER A 275 10.26 8.14 21.04
CA SER A 275 10.38 7.36 22.27
C SER A 275 11.63 6.47 22.26
N GLU A 276 12.13 6.08 23.43
CA GLU A 276 13.29 5.18 23.53
C GLU A 276 13.07 3.85 22.80
N HIS A 277 11.88 3.26 22.92
CA HIS A 277 11.52 2.04 22.18
C HIS A 277 11.59 2.23 20.66
N GLU A 278 11.06 3.34 20.13
CA GLU A 278 11.17 3.65 18.70
C GLU A 278 12.64 3.82 18.28
N ARG A 279 13.48 4.44 19.12
CA ARG A 279 14.90 4.58 18.82
C ARG A 279 15.62 3.24 18.74
N GLU A 280 15.34 2.33 19.67
CA GLU A 280 15.92 0.99 19.67
C GLU A 280 15.51 0.22 18.43
N VAL A 281 14.23 0.26 18.05
CA VAL A 281 13.74 -0.39 16.82
C VAL A 281 14.44 0.18 15.60
N ILE A 282 14.55 1.52 15.47
CA ILE A 282 15.26 2.16 14.34
C ILE A 282 16.71 1.68 14.26
N LYS A 283 17.47 1.75 15.36
CA LYS A 283 18.89 1.37 15.38
C LYS A 283 19.12 -0.10 15.02
N ASN A 284 18.22 -0.97 15.46
CA ASN A 284 18.37 -2.41 15.26
C ASN A 284 17.90 -2.88 13.89
N THR A 285 16.94 -2.16 13.26
CA THR A 285 16.24 -2.66 12.07
C THR A 285 16.40 -1.79 10.83
N LEU A 286 16.87 -0.55 10.93
CA LEU A 286 17.10 0.30 9.76
C LEU A 286 18.59 0.49 9.51
N PRO A 287 19.05 0.43 8.24
CA PRO A 287 20.43 0.74 7.90
C PRO A 287 20.71 2.22 8.18
N GLN A 288 21.89 2.51 8.75
CA GLN A 288 22.32 3.89 8.95
C GLN A 288 22.40 4.60 7.60
N THR A 289 21.58 5.65 7.47
CA THR A 289 21.39 6.37 6.21
C THR A 289 21.55 7.86 6.45
N ARG A 290 22.16 8.58 5.50
CA ARG A 290 22.33 10.03 5.54
C ARG A 290 22.16 10.64 4.16
N ILE A 291 21.70 11.88 4.09
CA ILE A 291 21.66 12.63 2.82
C ILE A 291 23.07 13.15 2.51
N PHE A 292 23.61 12.77 1.35
CA PHE A 292 24.82 13.37 0.83
C PHE A 292 24.46 14.69 0.13
N LYS A 293 24.93 15.82 0.65
CA LYS A 293 24.85 17.08 -0.08
C LYS A 293 25.84 17.00 -1.23
N LYS A 294 25.39 17.31 -2.46
CA LYS A 294 26.29 17.47 -3.60
C LYS A 294 27.22 18.64 -3.24
N ILE A 295 28.52 18.38 -3.16
CA ILE A 295 29.51 19.46 -3.05
C ILE A 295 29.39 20.23 -4.36
N MET A 296 28.97 21.49 -4.28
CA MET A 296 29.00 22.40 -5.43
C MET A 296 30.44 22.84 -5.69
#